data_AF-A0A0N0NIU8-F1
#
_entry.id   AF-A0A0N0NIU8-F1
#
_cell.length_a   1.000
_cell.length_b   1.000
_cell.length_c   1.000
_cell.angle_alpha   90.00
_cell.angle_beta   90.00
_cell.angle_gamma   90.00
#
_symmetry.space_group_name_H-M   'P 1'
#
loop_
_entity.id
_entity.type
_entity.pdbx_description
1 polymer ?
#
loop_
_entity_poly.entity_id
_entity_poly.type
_entity_poly.pdbx_seq_one_letter_code
_entity_poly.pdbx_strand_id
1 'polypeptide(L)'
;MPHTSHSNVHNPHHNAYGDTIKLVGNTAQLGSWDPANGIALSADAYTAENPVWTAAITLPADGTVSYKFVNVQQDGTVVWESDPNRSLTLPACGDGNVNVDTTWQATGFMERRRVGEL
;
A
#
# COMPACT_ATOMS: atom_id res chain seq x y z
N MET A 1 -19.44 -13.58 5.86
CA MET A 1 -19.54 -12.56 4.78
C MET A 1 -18.19 -11.87 4.68
N PRO A 2 -17.72 -11.44 3.51
CA PRO A 2 -16.39 -10.85 3.40
C PRO A 2 -16.41 -9.33 3.69
N HIS A 3 -15.30 -8.77 4.17
CA HIS A 3 -15.18 -7.35 4.52
C HIS A 3 -14.39 -6.59 3.48
N THR A 4 -14.79 -5.35 3.19
CA THR A 4 -14.01 -4.43 2.36
C THR A 4 -13.09 -3.60 3.24
N SER A 5 -11.79 -3.72 3.03
CA SER A 5 -10.82 -2.75 3.54
C SER A 5 -10.52 -1.70 2.48
N HIS A 6 -10.64 -0.43 2.85
CA HIS A 6 -10.19 0.69 2.03
C HIS A 6 -8.81 1.10 2.47
N SER A 7 -7.79 0.92 1.62
CA SER A 7 -6.41 1.32 1.93
C SER A 7 -6.02 2.54 1.11
N ASN A 8 -5.56 3.58 1.78
CA ASN A 8 -4.97 4.78 1.20
C ASN A 8 -3.49 4.84 1.58
N VAL A 9 -2.60 4.97 0.60
CA VAL A 9 -1.17 5.16 0.85
C VAL A 9 -0.68 6.45 0.20
N HIS A 10 0.01 7.28 0.96
CA HIS A 10 0.76 8.43 0.46
C HIS A 10 2.21 8.03 0.18
N ASN A 11 2.68 8.12 -1.07
CA ASN A 11 4.06 7.83 -1.45
C ASN A 11 4.73 9.06 -2.10
N PRO A 12 5.54 9.82 -1.33
CA PRO A 12 6.17 11.06 -1.80
C PRO A 12 7.40 10.83 -2.69
N HIS A 13 7.81 9.57 -2.91
CA HIS A 13 8.99 9.19 -3.68
C HIS A 13 8.65 8.40 -4.95
N HIS A 14 7.41 8.50 -5.43
CA HIS A 14 7.03 7.98 -6.74
C HIS A 14 7.72 8.81 -7.83
N ASN A 15 8.52 8.14 -8.65
CA ASN A 15 9.49 8.81 -9.52
C ASN A 15 9.20 8.65 -11.02
N ALA A 16 8.13 7.99 -11.46
CA ALA A 16 7.88 7.84 -12.89
C ALA A 16 6.41 7.53 -13.26
N TYR A 17 5.98 8.12 -14.39
CA TYR A 17 4.79 7.65 -15.10
C TYR A 17 4.92 6.16 -15.45
N GLY A 18 3.88 5.37 -15.19
CA GLY A 18 3.85 3.94 -15.50
C GLY A 18 4.17 2.99 -14.33
N ASP A 19 4.66 3.52 -13.21
CA ASP A 19 4.81 2.78 -11.96
C ASP A 19 3.43 2.42 -11.37
N THR A 20 3.31 1.20 -10.84
CA THR A 20 2.08 0.70 -10.21
C THR A 20 2.33 0.36 -8.75
N ILE A 21 1.61 1.03 -7.85
CA ILE A 21 1.58 0.64 -6.44
C ILE A 21 0.68 -0.57 -6.26
N LYS A 22 1.18 -1.62 -5.61
CA LYS A 22 0.42 -2.81 -5.27
C LYS A 22 0.46 -3.11 -3.77
N LEU A 23 -0.59 -3.75 -3.28
CA LEU A 23 -0.67 -4.36 -1.96
C LEU A 23 -0.36 -5.85 -2.06
N VAL A 24 0.59 -6.33 -1.27
CA VAL A 24 1.03 -7.74 -1.22
C VAL A 24 1.05 -8.20 0.23
N GLY A 25 0.72 -9.46 0.50
CA GLY A 25 0.67 -9.96 1.88
C GLY A 25 0.60 -11.47 2.00
N ASN A 26 0.44 -11.94 3.23
CA ASN A 26 0.56 -13.36 3.58
C ASN A 26 -0.62 -14.24 3.16
N THR A 27 -1.74 -13.67 2.71
CA THR A 27 -2.93 -14.42 2.31
C THR A 27 -2.97 -14.65 0.80
N ALA A 28 -3.75 -15.64 0.36
CA ALA A 28 -3.98 -15.90 -1.07
C ALA A 28 -4.59 -14.69 -1.78
N GLN A 29 -5.49 -13.96 -1.12
CA GLN A 29 -6.11 -12.73 -1.64
C GLN A 29 -5.09 -11.61 -1.84
N LEU A 30 -4.00 -11.60 -1.07
CA LEU A 30 -2.92 -10.62 -1.16
C LEU A 30 -1.69 -11.16 -1.91
N GLY A 31 -1.84 -12.25 -2.66
CA GLY A 31 -0.79 -12.80 -3.51
C GLY A 31 0.28 -13.63 -2.79
N SER A 32 0.13 -13.94 -1.50
CA SER A 32 1.07 -14.79 -0.74
C SER A 32 2.54 -14.35 -0.86
N TRP A 33 2.79 -13.04 -0.68
CA TRP A 33 4.10 -12.38 -0.83
C TRP A 33 4.67 -12.35 -2.27
N ASP A 34 3.86 -12.65 -3.29
CA ASP A 34 4.22 -12.50 -4.69
C ASP A 34 3.68 -11.17 -5.30
N PRO A 35 4.55 -10.20 -5.65
CA PRO A 35 4.16 -8.94 -6.29
C PRO A 35 3.43 -9.09 -7.63
N ALA A 36 3.63 -10.20 -8.35
CA ALA A 36 2.89 -10.46 -9.58
C ALA A 36 1.40 -10.66 -9.30
N ASN A 37 1.09 -11.28 -8.16
CA ASN A 37 -0.26 -11.59 -7.68
C ASN A 37 -0.81 -10.55 -6.68
N GLY A 38 -0.07 -9.47 -6.43
CA GLY A 38 -0.50 -8.36 -5.57
C GLY A 38 -1.66 -7.57 -6.17
N ILE A 39 -2.45 -6.93 -5.31
CA ILE A 39 -3.59 -6.11 -5.71
C ILE A 39 -3.09 -4.72 -6.12
N ALA A 40 -3.33 -4.31 -7.36
CA ALA A 40 -3.00 -2.96 -7.82
C ALA A 40 -3.92 -1.92 -7.15
N LEU A 41 -3.31 -0.86 -6.62
CA LEU A 41 -4.05 0.30 -6.14
C LEU A 41 -4.39 1.22 -7.31
N SER A 42 -5.55 1.88 -7.21
CA SER A 42 -5.97 2.94 -8.12
C SER A 42 -5.24 4.24 -7.82
N ALA A 43 -4.85 4.95 -8.88
CA ALA A 43 -4.33 6.31 -8.84
C ALA A 43 -5.42 7.36 -9.15
N ASP A 44 -6.71 7.01 -9.11
CA ASP A 44 -7.80 7.94 -9.44
C ASP A 44 -7.85 9.19 -8.53
N ALA A 45 -7.37 9.04 -7.29
CA ALA A 45 -7.26 10.15 -6.32
C ALA A 45 -5.89 10.83 -6.31
N TYR A 46 -4.98 10.41 -7.20
CA TYR A 46 -3.61 10.93 -7.26
C TYR A 46 -3.58 12.31 -7.90
N THR A 47 -2.91 13.26 -7.23
CA THR A 47 -2.40 14.48 -7.84
C THR A 47 -0.92 14.65 -7.49
N ALA A 48 -0.20 15.50 -8.21
CA ALA A 48 1.21 15.78 -7.88
C ALA A 48 1.37 16.38 -6.48
N GLU A 49 0.38 17.14 -6.03
CA GLU A 49 0.31 17.78 -4.71
C GLU A 49 -0.23 16.82 -3.63
N ASN A 50 -0.96 15.79 -4.02
CA ASN A 50 -1.54 14.78 -3.14
C ASN A 50 -1.39 13.38 -3.75
N PRO A 51 -0.18 12.79 -3.69
CA PRO A 51 0.11 11.48 -4.27
C PRO A 51 -0.51 10.36 -3.43
N VAL A 52 -1.82 10.15 -3.59
CA VAL A 52 -2.61 9.14 -2.88
C VAL A 52 -3.02 8.03 -3.85
N TRP A 53 -2.74 6.80 -3.45
CA TRP A 53 -3.24 5.59 -4.10
C TRP A 53 -4.26 4.91 -3.21
N THR A 54 -5.35 4.39 -3.80
CA THR A 54 -6.48 3.81 -3.06
C THR A 54 -6.81 2.39 -3.55
N ALA A 55 -7.26 1.51 -2.66
CA ALA A 55 -7.85 0.23 -3.05
C ALA A 55 -8.98 -0.17 -2.10
N ALA A 56 -10.02 -0.79 -2.65
CA ALA A 56 -11.07 -1.47 -1.91
C ALA A 56 -10.84 -2.99 -2.05
N ILE A 57 -10.52 -3.66 -0.94
CA ILE A 57 -10.04 -5.04 -0.95
C ILE A 57 -10.94 -5.89 -0.07
N THR A 58 -11.41 -7.00 -0.63
CA THR A 58 -12.27 -7.94 0.06
C THR A 58 -11.44 -9.02 0.77
N LEU A 59 -11.43 -9.03 2.10
CA LEU A 59 -10.67 -9.99 2.91
C LEU A 59 -11.60 -10.86 3.79
N PRO A 60 -11.15 -12.06 4.22
CA PRO A 60 -11.87 -12.88 5.17
C PRO A 60 -12.09 -12.14 6.50
N ALA A 61 -13.28 -12.26 7.09
CA ALA A 61 -13.57 -11.76 8.43
C ALA A 61 -12.71 -12.46 9.49
N ASP A 62 -12.60 -11.86 10.68
CA ASP A 62 -12.06 -12.52 11.88
C ASP A 62 -10.62 -13.04 11.71
N GLY A 63 -9.67 -12.11 11.51
CA GLY A 63 -8.26 -12.49 11.39
C GLY A 63 -7.30 -11.32 11.35
N THR A 64 -6.01 -11.64 11.49
CA THR A 64 -4.92 -10.69 11.29
C THR A 64 -4.18 -11.03 10.01
N VAL A 65 -4.01 -10.06 9.13
CA VAL A 65 -3.21 -10.20 7.91
C VAL A 65 -1.94 -9.36 8.02
N SER A 66 -0.85 -9.89 7.45
CA SER A 66 0.40 -9.15 7.29
C SER A 66 0.57 -8.75 5.84
N TYR A 67 0.94 -7.50 5.61
CA TYR A 67 1.01 -6.94 4.27
C TYR A 67 2.13 -5.92 4.13
N LYS A 68 2.46 -5.60 2.88
CA LYS A 68 3.31 -4.49 2.48
C LYS A 68 2.82 -3.85 1.18
N PHE A 69 3.16 -2.58 1.01
CA PHE A 69 3.10 -1.93 -0.29
C PHE A 69 4.37 -2.20 -1.10
N VAL A 70 4.20 -2.37 -2.41
CA VAL A 70 5.29 -2.47 -3.38
C VAL A 70 5.05 -1.50 -4.53
N ASN A 71 6.12 -0.91 -5.03
CA ASN A 71 6.12 -0.18 -6.28
C ASN A 71 6.68 -1.10 -7.38
N VAL A 72 5.85 -1.41 -8.37
CA VAL A 72 6.26 -2.16 -9.56
C VAL A 72 6.52 -1.14 -10.67
N GLN A 73 7.78 -0.99 -11.03
CA GLN A 73 8.22 -0.07 -12.08
C GLN A 73 7.89 -0.62 -13.46
N GLN A 74 7.87 0.26 -14.46
CA GLN A 74 7.55 -0.12 -15.84
C GLN A 74 8.51 -1.18 -16.43
N ASP A 75 9.76 -1.22 -15.96
CA ASP A 75 10.77 -2.22 -16.36
C ASP A 75 10.62 -3.57 -15.63
N GLY A 76 9.64 -3.69 -14.72
CA GLY A 76 9.40 -4.87 -13.89
C GLY A 76 10.15 -4.88 -12.56
N THR A 77 10.96 -3.86 -12.26
CA THR A 77 11.65 -3.72 -10.97
C THR A 77 10.63 -3.58 -9.84
N VAL A 78 10.77 -4.39 -8.79
CA VAL A 78 9.90 -4.34 -7.60
C VAL A 78 10.65 -3.70 -6.44
N VAL A 79 10.14 -2.57 -5.97
CA VAL A 79 10.63 -1.87 -4.78
C VAL A 79 9.64 -2.07 -3.64
N TRP A 80 10.07 -2.76 -2.59
CA TRP A 80 9.27 -2.97 -1.39
C TRP A 80 9.39 -1.78 -0.45
N GLU A 81 8.33 -1.53 0.33
CA GLU A 81 8.47 -0.69 1.51
C GLU A 81 9.40 -1.33 2.55
N SER A 82 9.94 -0.50 3.43
CA SER A 82 10.84 -0.94 4.49
C SER A 82 10.18 -1.84 5.51
N ASP A 83 11.01 -2.59 6.24
CA ASP A 83 10.57 -3.32 7.41
C ASP A 83 10.16 -2.39 8.56
N PRO A 84 9.25 -2.84 9.45
CA PRO A 84 8.63 -4.16 9.49
C PRO A 84 7.43 -4.32 8.54
N ASN A 85 7.01 -5.57 8.30
CA ASN A 85 5.70 -5.86 7.69
C ASN A 85 4.58 -5.16 8.48
N ARG A 86 3.58 -4.65 7.77
CA ARG A 86 2.39 -4.07 8.39
C ARG A 86 1.43 -5.17 8.81
N SER A 87 0.58 -4.87 9.77
CA SER A 87 -0.43 -5.79 10.31
C SER A 87 -1.80 -5.11 10.32
N LEU A 88 -2.82 -5.79 9.80
CA LEU A 88 -4.20 -5.33 9.82
C LEU A 88 -5.07 -6.39 10.49
N THR A 89 -5.76 -6.00 11.56
CA THR A 89 -6.78 -6.84 12.21
C THR A 89 -8.13 -6.54 11.59
N LEU A 90 -8.75 -7.58 11.05
CA LEU A 90 -10.06 -7.53 10.42
C LEU A 90 -11.12 -7.84 11.48
N PRO A 91 -12.19 -7.03 11.54
CA PRO A 91 -13.23 -7.18 12.55
C PRO A 91 -14.07 -8.43 12.27
N ALA A 92 -14.96 -8.75 13.21
CA ALA A 92 -15.81 -9.92 13.08
C ALA A 92 -16.86 -9.76 11.99
N CYS A 93 -17.35 -10.89 11.49
CA CYS A 93 -18.36 -10.90 10.44
C CYS A 93 -19.59 -10.05 10.82
N GLY A 94 -19.76 -8.90 10.16
CA GLY A 94 -20.87 -7.97 10.39
C GLY A 94 -20.49 -6.63 11.01
N ASP A 95 -19.24 -6.44 11.44
CA ASP A 95 -18.78 -5.24 12.17
C ASP A 95 -18.27 -4.08 11.28
N GLY A 96 -18.63 -4.08 9.99
CA GLY A 96 -18.37 -2.95 9.07
C GLY A 96 -17.06 -3.02 8.27
N ASN A 97 -16.68 -1.90 7.65
CA ASN A 97 -15.50 -1.76 6.79
C ASN A 97 -14.29 -1.26 7.59
N VAL A 98 -13.08 -1.57 7.13
CA VAL A 98 -11.83 -1.07 7.73
C VAL A 98 -11.15 -0.07 6.80
N ASN A 99 -11.00 1.17 7.25
CA ASN A 99 -10.22 2.17 6.52
C ASN A 99 -8.79 2.20 7.07
N VAL A 100 -7.82 2.15 6.17
CA VAL A 100 -6.39 2.20 6.46
C VAL A 100 -5.80 3.41 5.74
N ASP A 101 -5.60 4.50 6.45
CA ASP A 101 -4.91 5.68 5.95
C ASP A 101 -3.45 5.65 6.39
N THR A 102 -2.51 5.61 5.45
CA THR A 102 -1.09 5.48 5.79
C THR A 102 -0.15 6.16 4.80
N THR A 103 1.12 6.22 5.18
CA THR A 103 2.22 6.75 4.36
C THR A 103 3.20 5.63 4.09
N TRP A 104 3.79 5.60 2.90
CA TRP A 104 4.82 4.66 2.49
C TRP A 104 5.96 4.56 3.53
N GLN A 105 6.35 3.34 3.93
CA GLN A 105 7.49 3.13 4.81
C GLN A 105 8.79 3.20 4.01
N ALA A 106 9.38 4.39 3.95
CA ALA A 106 10.70 4.56 3.35
C ALA A 106 11.80 3.99 4.26
N THR A 107 12.85 3.42 3.67
CA THR A 107 14.06 3.05 4.42
C THR A 107 14.67 4.34 4.94
N GLY A 108 14.83 4.44 6.25
CA GLY A 108 15.30 5.66 6.86
C GLY A 108 16.66 6.06 6.31
N PHE A 109 16.69 7.04 5.41
CA PHE A 109 17.74 8.04 5.28
C PHE A 109 17.16 9.28 4.59
N MET A 110 17.06 10.35 5.39
CA MET A 110 16.85 11.73 4.97
C MET A 110 15.49 12.02 4.35
N GLU A 111 14.56 12.46 5.20
CA GLU A 111 13.86 13.71 4.91
C GLU A 111 14.90 14.64 4.26
N ARG A 112 14.75 14.91 2.96
CA ARG A 112 15.54 15.93 2.30
C ARG A 112 15.27 17.19 3.12
N ARG A 113 16.17 17.53 4.04
CA ARG A 113 16.29 18.89 4.53
C ARG A 113 16.23 19.74 3.27
N ARG A 114 15.27 20.67 3.20
CA ARG A 114 15.44 21.83 2.35
C ARG A 114 16.75 22.47 2.79
N VAL A 115 17.83 22.15 2.10
CA VAL A 115 19.06 22.92 2.15
C VAL A 115 18.82 24.07 1.19
N GLY A 116 18.68 25.27 1.76
CA GLY A 116 18.79 26.52 1.01
C GLY A 116 17.49 27.28 0.83
N GLU A 117 17.02 27.93 1.90
CA GLU A 117 16.48 29.28 1.77
C GLU A 117 17.40 30.21 2.58
N LEU A 118 18.32 30.85 1.85
CA LEU A 118 18.97 32.11 2.19
C LEU A 118 19.01 32.95 0.90
#